data_AF-A0A1M6INI0-F1
#
_entry.id   AF-A0A1M6INI0-F1
#
_cell.length_a   1.000
_cell.length_b   1.000
_cell.length_c   1.000
_cell.angle_alpha   90.00
_cell.angle_beta   90.00
_cell.angle_gamma   90.00
#
_symmetry.space_group_name_H-M   'P 1'
#
loop_
_entity.id
_entity.type
_entity.pdbx_description
1 polymer ?
#
loop_
_entity_poly.entity_id
_entity_poly.type
_entity_poly.pdbx_seq_one_letter_code
_entity_poly.pdbx_strand_id
1 'polypeptide(L)' 'MDSLLHQALTNIICNWEYQVETCDKLFPTSGDYAIVYSKLTGLRQAPDQLEFAGLITYENGRWKINDNI' A
#
# COMPACT_ATOMS: atom_id res chain seq x y z
N MET A 1 13.56 -13.88 -12.15
CA MET A 1 12.51 -12.86 -12.27
C MET A 1 11.20 -13.57 -11.95
N ASP A 2 10.53 -13.15 -10.88
CA ASP A 2 9.41 -13.88 -10.28
C ASP A 2 8.28 -14.10 -11.32
N SER A 3 7.87 -15.36 -11.56
CA SER A 3 6.96 -15.68 -12.67
C SER A 3 5.60 -15.00 -12.51
N LEU A 4 5.21 -14.73 -11.26
CA LEU A 4 4.00 -13.99 -10.90
C LEU A 4 4.09 -12.51 -11.30
N LEU A 5 5.25 -11.88 -11.16
CA LEU A 5 5.46 -10.50 -11.60
C LEU A 5 5.41 -10.40 -13.13
N HIS A 6 6.04 -11.35 -13.82
CA HIS A 6 5.99 -11.40 -15.28
C HIS A 6 4.57 -11.64 -15.79
N GLN A 7 3.82 -12.54 -15.17
CA GLN A 7 2.44 -12.85 -15.56
C GLN A 7 1.48 -11.70 -15.24
N ALA A 8 1.66 -11.01 -14.11
CA ALA A 8 0.89 -9.81 -13.77
C ALA A 8 1.14 -8.67 -14.78
N LEU A 9 2.40 -8.43 -15.14
CA LEU A 9 2.77 -7.43 -16.14
C LEU A 9 2.19 -7.77 -17.52
N THR A 10 2.25 -9.04 -17.93
CA THR A 10 1.67 -9.49 -19.21
C THR A 10 0.15 -9.33 -19.23
N ASN A 11 -0.55 -9.63 -18.13
CA ASN A 11 -2.01 -9.45 -18.06
C ASN A 11 -2.42 -7.97 -18.10
N ILE A 12 -1.64 -7.09 -17.46
CA ILE A 12 -1.81 -5.62 -17.50
C ILE A 12 -1.61 -5.11 -18.93
N ILE A 13 -0.57 -5.60 -19.61
CA ILE A 13 -0.27 -5.22 -21.00
C ILE A 13 -1.30 -5.79 -21.97
N CYS A 14 -1.85 -6.99 -21.77
CA CYS A 14 -2.70 -7.64 -22.76
C CYS A 14 -4.21 -7.39 -22.58
N ASN A 15 -4.66 -6.80 -21.47
CA ASN A 15 -6.08 -6.53 -21.23
C ASN A 15 -6.51 -5.23 -21.91
N TRP A 16 -7.28 -5.34 -23.00
CA TRP A 16 -7.78 -4.22 -23.80
C TRP A 16 -8.68 -3.25 -23.01
N GLU A 17 -9.49 -3.73 -22.07
CA GLU A 17 -10.34 -2.85 -21.23
C GLU A 17 -9.49 -2.04 -20.25
N TYR A 18 -8.47 -2.68 -19.65
CA TYR A 18 -7.48 -2.00 -18.82
C TYR A 18 -6.67 -0.99 -19.64
N GLN A 19 -6.26 -1.35 -20.86
CA GLN A 19 -5.62 -0.41 -21.77
C GLN A 19 -6.54 0.77 -22.11
N VAL A 20 -7.83 0.59 -22.34
CA VAL A 20 -8.73 1.73 -22.64
C VAL A 20 -8.90 2.64 -21.42
N GLU A 21 -9.05 2.08 -20.21
CA GLU A 21 -9.19 2.88 -18.98
C GLU A 21 -7.89 3.59 -18.56
N THR A 22 -6.74 3.01 -18.92
CA THR A 22 -5.40 3.44 -18.46
C THR A 22 -4.55 4.08 -19.57
N CYS A 23 -4.83 3.91 -20.86
CA CYS A 23 -4.04 4.57 -21.92
C CYS A 23 -4.46 6.03 -22.12
N ASP A 24 -5.70 6.40 -21.76
CA ASP A 24 -6.12 7.81 -21.67
C ASP A 24 -5.67 8.49 -20.36
N LYS A 25 -5.15 7.72 -19.40
CA LYS A 25 -4.59 8.23 -18.14
C LYS A 25 -3.12 7.85 -18.07
N LEU A 26 -2.22 8.81 -18.30
CA LEU A 26 -0.77 8.61 -18.18
C LEU A 26 -0.43 7.62 -17.05
N PHE A 27 0.32 6.57 -17.39
CA PHE A 27 0.87 5.64 -16.40
C PHE A 27 1.46 6.46 -15.24
N PRO A 28 1.19 6.10 -13.97
CA PRO A 28 1.67 6.86 -12.83
C PRO A 28 3.18 7.06 -12.95
N THR A 29 3.64 8.29 -12.75
CA THR A 29 5.06 8.60 -12.80
C THR A 29 5.78 7.92 -11.64
N SER A 30 7.10 7.78 -11.75
CA SER A 30 7.92 7.36 -10.60
C SER A 30 7.72 8.27 -9.37
N GLY A 31 7.38 9.55 -9.57
CA GLY A 31 6.99 10.48 -8.52
C GLY A 31 5.65 10.12 -7.85
N ASP A 32 4.65 9.74 -8.64
CA ASP A 32 3.36 9.29 -8.12
C ASP A 32 3.51 8.03 -7.27
N TYR A 33 4.33 7.07 -7.72
CA TYR A 33 4.68 5.90 -6.92
C TYR A 33 5.43 6.28 -5.63
N ALA A 34 6.38 7.21 -5.69
CA ALA A 34 7.14 7.66 -4.52
C ALA A 34 6.22 8.29 -3.45
N ILE A 35 5.23 9.08 -3.85
CA ILE A 35 4.23 9.66 -2.95
C ILE A 35 3.40 8.55 -2.26
N VAL A 36 2.96 7.55 -3.02
CA VAL A 36 2.20 6.41 -2.46
C VAL A 36 3.07 5.63 -1.47
N TYR A 37 4.31 5.32 -1.83
CA TYR A 37 5.24 4.62 -0.93
C TYR A 37 5.50 5.42 0.35
N SER A 38 5.71 6.73 0.25
CA SER A 38 5.90 7.59 1.43
C SER A 38 4.70 7.56 2.38
N LYS A 39 3.47 7.57 1.85
CA LYS A 39 2.25 7.46 2.66
C LYS A 39 2.14 6.10 3.34
N LEU A 40 2.45 5.02 2.60
CA LEU A 40 2.46 3.66 3.15
C LEU A 40 3.53 3.48 4.24
N THR A 41 4.69 4.10 4.09
CA THR A 41 5.73 4.11 5.13
C THR A 41 5.25 4.80 6.39
N GLY A 42 4.59 5.95 6.27
CA GLY A 42 3.98 6.64 7.41
C GLY A 42 2.91 5.79 8.10
N LEU A 43 2.03 5.16 7.32
CA LEU A 43 1.00 4.25 7.84
C LEU A 43 1.59 3.01 8.53
N ARG A 44 2.73 2.51 8.06
CA ARG A 44 3.45 1.39 8.70
C ARG A 44 4.03 1.79 10.05
N GLN A 45 4.52 3.03 10.19
CA GLN A 45 5.13 3.53 11.42
C GLN A 45 4.11 4.03 12.44
N ALA A 46 2.89 4.35 12.01
CA ALA A 46 1.86 4.90 12.89
C ALA A 46 1.48 3.97 14.06
N PRO A 47 1.30 2.64 13.89
CA PRO A 47 1.01 1.75 15.01
C PRO A 47 2.08 1.77 16.10
N ASP A 48 3.37 1.78 15.74
CA ASP A 48 4.48 1.83 16.70
C ASP A 48 4.45 3.13 17.53
N GLN A 49 4.12 4.26 16.90
CA GLN A 49 3.98 5.55 17.59
C GLN A 49 2.77 5.59 18.51
N LEU A 50 1.64 5.02 18.07
CA LEU A 50 0.42 4.93 18.88
C LEU A 50 0.60 3.98 20.07
N GLU A 51 1.35 2.89 19.91
CA GLU A 51 1.71 1.96 20.99
C GLU A 51 2.66 2.61 22.00
N PHE A 52 3.69 3.31 21.52
CA PHE A 52 4.59 4.08 22.37
C PHE A 52 3.85 5.15 23.20
N ALA A 53 2.84 5.80 22.60
CA ALA A 53 1.97 6.75 23.28
C ALA A 53 0.94 6.10 24.23
N GLY A 54 0.88 4.76 24.30
CA GLY A 54 -0.05 4.02 25.13
C GLY A 54 -1.51 4.05 24.65
N LEU A 55 -1.75 4.49 23.41
CA LEU A 55 -3.10 4.60 22.85
C LEU A 55 -3.62 3.27 22.31
N ILE A 56 -2.71 2.40 21.86
CA ILE A 56 -3.01 1.05 21.39
C ILE A 56 -2.03 0.04 21.98
N THR A 57 -2.38 -1.24 21.92
CA THR A 57 -1.52 -2.38 22.30
C THR A 57 -1.61 -3.47 21.23
N TYR A 58 -0.50 -4.14 20.92
CA TYR A 58 -0.51 -5.33 20.06
C TYR A 58 -0.62 -6.63 20.88
N GLU A 59 -1.75 -7.33 20.79
CA GLU A 59 -2.00 -8.58 21.49
C GLU A 59 -2.57 -9.64 20.55
N ASN A 60 -2.04 -10.87 20.61
CA ASN A 60 -2.51 -12.02 19.81
C ASN A 60 -2.61 -11.73 18.30
N GLY A 61 -1.65 -10.98 17.76
CA GLY A 61 -1.61 -10.64 16.34
C GLY A 61 -2.57 -9.52 15.93
N ARG A 62 -3.14 -8.78 16.88
CA ARG A 62 -4.12 -7.72 16.61
C ARG A 62 -3.83 -6.47 17.43
N TRP A 63 -4.02 -5.30 16.82
CA TRP A 63 -4.01 -4.02 17.51
C TRP A 63 -5.33 -3.81 18.24
N LYS A 64 -5.26 -3.34 19.49
CA LYS A 64 -6.41 -2.97 20.33
C LYS A 64 -6.24 -1.54 20.81
N ILE A 65 -7.32 -0.77 20.87
CA ILE A 65 -7.34 0.57 21.48
C ILE A 65 -7.35 0.40 22.99
N ASN A 66 -6.55 1.19 23.69
CA ASN A 66 -6.54 1.23 25.15
C ASN A 66 -7.62 2.22 25.62
N ASP A 67 -8.72 1.70 26.16
CA ASP A 67 -9.87 2.50 26.63
C ASP A 67 -9.63 3.21 27.99
N ASN A 68 -8.38 3.28 28.46
CA ASN A 68 -8.02 3.83 29.78
C ASN A 68 -7.60 5.32 29.73
N ILE A 69 -8.07 6.09 28.74
CA ILE A 69 -7.82 7.53 28.60
C ILE A 69 -9.11 8.31 28.81
#